data_AF-X0WX36-F1
#
_entry.id   AF-X0WX36-F1
#
_cell.length_a   1.000
_cell.length_b   1.000
_cell.length_c   1.000
_cell.angle_alpha   90.00
_cell.angle_beta   90.00
_cell.angle_gamma   90.00
#
_symmetry.space_group_name_H-M   'P 1'
#
loop_
_entity.id
_entity.type
_entity.pdbx_description
1 polymer ?
#
loop_
_entity_poly.entity_id
_entity_poly.type
_entity_poly.pdbx_seq_one_letter_code
_entity_poly.pdbx_strand_id
1 'polypeptide(L)'
;TEKLANAGRLPKLELDRVHQDRLQVLDTYLQAEKQYKQALDEFKIALSLPTTAEFQLDERELDALWAGGMVYPAFSESEAVETGLSRRLDLANSADAIADAERKVLVAADGLGAELNLQLNANVPLHDLYGDNKSDLGDFLMAALELDLPLDRVAEQNVFRKALITFSQRQREHELAADTVALEVRQAYRDLVEAAERYNVLSESLTLAQKRFRNTLLLLQYGRASSRRVLNAHDDLFDAQNAATEALVNYT
;
A
#
# COMPACT_ATOMS: atom_id res chain seq x y z
N THR A 1 -25.94 -37.76 14.78
CA THR A 1 -26.73 -37.95 13.54
C THR A 1 -26.63 -39.37 13.00
N GLU A 2 -25.44 -39.99 12.98
CA GLU A 2 -25.27 -41.42 12.62
C GLU A 2 -26.17 -42.39 13.41
N LYS A 3 -26.36 -42.15 14.72
CA LYS A 3 -27.26 -42.94 15.57
C LYS A 3 -28.76 -42.82 15.22
N LEU A 4 -29.17 -41.78 14.48
CA LEU A 4 -30.56 -41.58 14.02
C LEU A 4 -30.80 -42.15 12.62
N ALA A 5 -29.76 -42.19 11.77
CA ALA A 5 -29.79 -42.83 10.46
C ALA A 5 -29.87 -44.36 10.56
N ASN A 6 -29.11 -44.97 11.49
CA ASN A 6 -29.17 -46.42 11.75
C ASN A 6 -30.49 -46.89 12.36
N ALA A 7 -31.35 -45.98 12.84
CA ALA A 7 -32.70 -46.27 13.33
C ALA A 7 -33.79 -46.16 12.24
N GLY A 8 -33.43 -46.00 10.96
CA GLY A 8 -34.38 -45.90 9.84
C GLY A 8 -35.17 -44.59 9.77
N ARG A 9 -34.77 -43.58 10.55
CA ARG A 9 -35.49 -42.30 10.71
C ARG A 9 -34.94 -41.15 9.85
N LEU A 10 -33.86 -41.37 9.09
CA LEU A 10 -33.31 -40.42 8.13
C LEU A 10 -33.12 -41.10 6.76
N PRO A 11 -33.63 -40.52 5.66
CA PRO A 11 -33.37 -41.03 4.32
C PRO A 11 -31.87 -41.07 4.02
N LYS A 12 -31.37 -42.11 3.33
CA LYS A 12 -29.94 -42.22 2.92
C LYS A 12 -29.41 -40.94 2.25
N LEU A 13 -30.24 -40.29 1.45
CA LEU A 13 -29.93 -39.01 0.79
C LEU A 13 -29.55 -37.88 1.76
N GLU A 14 -30.15 -37.83 2.95
CA GLU A 14 -29.81 -36.81 3.96
C GLU A 14 -28.49 -37.12 4.67
N LEU A 15 -28.11 -38.40 4.80
CA LEU A 15 -26.79 -38.80 5.33
C LEU A 15 -25.68 -38.44 4.35
N ASP A 16 -25.88 -38.71 3.05
CA ASP A 16 -24.90 -38.40 2.00
C ASP A 16 -24.64 -36.88 1.91
N ARG A 17 -25.69 -36.06 2.06
CA ARG A 17 -25.56 -34.59 2.12
C ARG A 17 -24.75 -34.12 3.32
N VAL A 18 -25.04 -34.62 4.52
CA VAL A 18 -24.26 -34.26 5.73
C VAL A 18 -22.79 -34.64 5.58
N HIS A 19 -22.49 -35.76 4.91
CA HIS A 19 -21.11 -36.12 4.58
C HIS A 19 -20.47 -35.13 3.61
N GLN A 20 -21.19 -34.73 2.55
CA GLN A 20 -20.71 -33.75 1.59
C GLN A 20 -20.43 -32.39 2.26
N ASP A 21 -21.36 -31.90 3.09
CA ASP A 21 -21.20 -30.63 3.82
C ASP A 21 -19.97 -30.67 4.73
N ARG A 22 -19.76 -31.79 5.43
CA ARG A 22 -18.55 -31.99 6.26
C ARG A 22 -17.27 -31.92 5.44
N LEU A 23 -17.23 -32.56 4.27
CA LEU A 23 -16.05 -32.53 3.40
C LEU A 23 -15.78 -31.12 2.88
N GLN A 24 -16.83 -30.37 2.54
CA GLN A 24 -16.71 -28.98 2.12
C GLN A 24 -16.18 -28.08 3.23
N VAL A 25 -16.70 -28.21 4.46
CA VAL A 25 -16.20 -27.45 5.62
C VAL A 25 -14.74 -27.78 5.92
N LEU A 26 -14.33 -29.05 5.78
CA LEU A 26 -12.94 -29.45 5.96
C LEU A 26 -12.02 -28.83 4.90
N ASP A 27 -12.43 -28.79 3.63
CA ASP A 27 -11.68 -28.13 2.57
C ASP A 27 -11.52 -26.63 2.85
N THR A 28 -12.60 -25.94 3.21
CA THR A 28 -12.57 -24.52 3.59
C THR A 28 -11.64 -24.27 4.78
N TYR A 29 -11.68 -25.13 5.81
CA TYR A 29 -10.79 -25.02 6.98
C TYR A 29 -9.32 -25.17 6.60
N LEU A 30 -8.97 -26.16 5.76
CA LEU A 30 -7.60 -26.37 5.31
C LEU A 30 -7.07 -25.18 4.48
N GLN A 31 -7.95 -24.59 3.66
CA GLN A 31 -7.63 -23.38 2.90
C GLN A 31 -7.42 -22.17 3.83
N ALA A 32 -8.29 -21.98 4.82
CA ALA A 32 -8.16 -20.92 5.81
C ALA A 32 -6.88 -21.07 6.66
N GLU A 33 -6.53 -22.29 7.07
CA GLU A 33 -5.30 -22.56 7.81
C GLU A 33 -4.05 -22.22 6.97
N LYS A 34 -4.06 -22.57 5.68
CA LYS A 34 -2.98 -22.23 4.76
C LYS A 34 -2.85 -20.71 4.58
N GLN A 35 -3.96 -20.02 4.33
CA GLN A 35 -3.99 -18.56 4.16
C GLN A 35 -3.54 -17.84 5.43
N TYR A 36 -3.99 -18.30 6.60
CA TYR A 36 -3.57 -17.77 7.89
C TYR A 36 -2.06 -17.87 8.09
N LYS A 37 -1.46 -19.04 7.82
CA LYS A 37 0.01 -19.23 7.93
C LYS A 37 0.76 -18.33 6.96
N GLN A 38 0.27 -18.17 5.74
CA GLN A 38 0.88 -17.26 4.75
C GLN A 38 0.82 -15.80 5.22
N ALA A 39 -0.35 -15.32 5.67
CA ALA A 39 -0.50 -13.97 6.19
C ALA A 39 0.39 -13.71 7.41
N LEU A 40 0.55 -14.72 8.29
CA LEU A 40 1.44 -14.64 9.45
C LEU A 40 2.91 -14.49 9.04
N ASP A 41 3.34 -15.23 8.02
CA ASP A 41 4.71 -15.15 7.51
C ASP A 41 4.97 -13.81 6.79
N GLU A 42 4.03 -13.32 6.00
CA GLU A 42 4.07 -12.00 5.38
C GLU A 42 4.15 -10.89 6.43
N PHE A 43 3.37 -11.01 7.51
CA PHE A 43 3.41 -10.08 8.64
C PHE A 43 4.76 -10.10 9.37
N LYS A 44 5.35 -11.29 9.61
CA LYS A 44 6.70 -11.40 10.18
C LYS A 44 7.73 -10.71 9.29
N ILE A 45 7.67 -10.90 7.97
CA ILE A 45 8.58 -10.24 7.02
C ILE A 45 8.39 -8.72 7.06
N ALA A 46 7.15 -8.23 7.13
CA ALA A 46 6.87 -6.80 7.27
C ALA A 46 7.49 -6.21 8.55
N LEU A 47 7.52 -6.98 9.64
CA LEU A 47 8.19 -6.64 10.88
C LEU A 47 9.71 -6.90 10.88
N SER A 48 10.28 -7.34 9.74
CA SER A 48 11.69 -7.73 9.59
C SER A 48 12.11 -8.87 10.55
N LEU A 49 11.18 -9.77 10.88
CA LEU A 49 11.40 -10.96 11.70
C LEU A 49 11.59 -12.20 10.81
N PRO A 50 12.40 -13.19 11.25
CA PRO A 50 12.50 -14.47 10.56
C PRO A 50 11.18 -15.25 10.65
N THR A 51 10.83 -16.01 9.61
CA THR A 51 9.59 -16.81 9.56
C THR A 51 9.54 -17.91 10.63
N THR A 52 10.71 -18.36 11.11
CA THR A 52 10.84 -19.35 12.20
C THR A 52 10.61 -18.79 13.59
N ALA A 53 10.43 -17.47 13.75
CA ALA A 53 10.11 -16.88 15.03
C ALA A 53 8.77 -17.41 15.57
N GLU A 54 8.74 -17.78 16.86
CA GLU A 54 7.49 -18.06 17.57
C GLU A 54 6.69 -16.76 17.66
N PHE A 55 5.51 -16.77 17.05
CA PHE A 55 4.67 -15.58 16.89
C PHE A 55 3.22 -16.00 17.03
N GLN A 56 2.54 -15.51 18.07
CA GLN A 56 1.15 -15.80 18.34
C GLN A 56 0.37 -14.47 18.37
N LEU A 57 -0.73 -14.42 17.63
CA LEU A 57 -1.63 -13.27 17.62
C LEU A 57 -2.54 -13.33 18.86
N ASP A 58 -2.81 -12.18 19.46
CA ASP A 58 -3.77 -12.07 20.57
C ASP A 58 -5.18 -11.89 19.99
N GLU A 59 -6.07 -12.85 20.23
CA GLU A 59 -7.47 -12.81 19.77
C GLU A 59 -8.24 -11.63 20.39
N ARG A 60 -7.79 -11.12 21.54
CA ARG A 60 -8.41 -9.98 22.23
C ARG A 60 -8.34 -8.67 21.44
N GLU A 61 -7.43 -8.55 20.48
CA GLU A 61 -7.37 -7.38 19.60
C GLU A 61 -8.63 -7.27 18.74
N LEU A 62 -9.17 -8.39 18.25
CA LEU A 62 -10.41 -8.38 17.48
C LEU A 62 -11.61 -7.98 18.35
N ASP A 63 -11.67 -8.47 19.59
CA ASP A 63 -12.69 -8.07 20.55
C ASP A 63 -12.60 -6.57 20.88
N ALA A 64 -11.38 -6.03 20.96
CA ALA A 64 -11.15 -4.60 21.17
C ALA A 64 -11.65 -3.76 19.99
N LEU A 65 -11.45 -4.23 18.75
CA LEU A 65 -12.00 -3.57 17.55
C LEU A 65 -13.54 -3.54 17.59
N TRP A 66 -14.19 -4.65 17.95
CA TRP A 66 -15.64 -4.70 18.12
C TRP A 66 -16.13 -3.75 19.22
N ALA A 67 -15.40 -3.65 20.33
CA ALA A 67 -15.76 -2.80 21.47
C ALA A 67 -15.53 -1.30 21.21
N GLY A 68 -14.53 -0.95 20.40
CA GLY A 68 -14.24 0.44 20.02
C GLY A 68 -15.38 1.09 19.24
N GLY A 69 -16.17 0.28 18.52
CA GLY A 69 -17.20 0.77 17.63
C GLY A 69 -16.62 1.61 16.48
N MET A 70 -17.50 2.16 15.66
CA MET A 70 -17.09 2.95 14.49
C MET A 70 -17.42 4.42 14.69
N VAL A 71 -16.52 5.29 14.21
CA VAL A 71 -16.69 6.74 14.25
C VAL A 71 -16.70 7.27 12.82
N TYR A 72 -17.89 7.60 12.31
CA TYR A 72 -18.03 8.25 11.02
C TYR A 72 -17.01 9.39 10.82
N PRO A 73 -16.47 9.56 9.60
CA PRO A 73 -15.55 10.65 9.32
C PRO A 73 -16.16 11.98 9.76
N ALA A 74 -15.53 12.64 10.73
CA ALA A 74 -16.01 13.92 11.28
C ALA A 74 -15.63 15.12 10.39
N PHE A 75 -15.05 14.85 9.21
CA PHE A 75 -14.54 15.82 8.24
C PHE A 75 -15.24 15.63 6.90
N SER A 76 -15.25 16.68 6.08
CA SER A 76 -15.88 16.62 4.74
C SER A 76 -14.90 16.12 3.68
N GLU A 77 -15.44 15.66 2.54
CA GLU A 77 -14.64 15.29 1.36
C GLU A 77 -13.72 16.46 0.91
N SER A 78 -14.20 17.70 0.98
CA SER A 78 -13.40 18.87 0.59
C SER A 78 -12.23 19.10 1.55
N GLU A 79 -12.45 18.94 2.85
CA GLU A 79 -11.41 19.07 3.88
C GLU A 79 -10.34 17.98 3.73
N ALA A 80 -10.76 16.75 3.40
CA ALA A 80 -9.84 15.65 3.10
C ALA A 80 -8.96 15.98 1.88
N VAL A 81 -9.55 16.47 0.79
CA VAL A 81 -8.82 16.86 -0.43
C VAL A 81 -7.86 18.02 -0.16
N GLU A 82 -8.30 19.07 0.53
CA GLU A 82 -7.45 20.21 0.89
C GLU A 82 -6.25 19.77 1.76
N THR A 83 -6.51 18.90 2.73
CA THR A 83 -5.45 18.32 3.57
C THR A 83 -4.50 17.44 2.75
N GLY A 84 -5.03 16.64 1.84
CA GLY A 84 -4.25 15.80 0.93
C GLY A 84 -3.33 16.61 0.04
N LEU A 85 -3.84 17.68 -0.59
CA LEU A 85 -3.07 18.55 -1.46
C LEU A 85 -1.97 19.33 -0.71
N SER A 86 -2.22 19.69 0.56
CA SER A 86 -1.27 20.48 1.35
C SER A 86 -0.20 19.66 2.08
N ARG A 87 -0.49 18.39 2.43
CA ARG A 87 0.40 17.58 3.27
C ARG A 87 1.07 16.41 2.56
N ARG A 88 0.70 16.09 1.32
CA ARG A 88 1.32 14.99 0.58
C ARG A 88 2.76 15.29 0.19
N LEU A 89 3.66 14.43 0.66
CA LEU A 89 5.11 14.57 0.46
C LEU A 89 5.52 14.34 -1.00
N ASP A 90 4.81 13.51 -1.72
CA ASP A 90 5.03 13.28 -3.16
C ASP A 90 4.67 14.50 -4.01
N LEU A 91 3.63 15.27 -3.64
CA LEU A 91 3.35 16.57 -4.27
C LEU A 91 4.45 17.61 -3.96
N ALA A 92 4.95 17.62 -2.72
CA ALA A 92 6.08 18.46 -2.35
C ALA A 92 7.34 18.12 -3.17
N ASN A 93 7.67 16.83 -3.31
CA ASN A 93 8.77 16.38 -4.16
C ASN A 93 8.57 16.78 -5.64
N SER A 94 7.33 16.73 -6.14
CA SER A 94 7.01 17.16 -7.50
C SER A 94 7.18 18.68 -7.69
N ALA A 95 6.81 19.48 -6.69
CA ALA A 95 7.05 20.93 -6.71
C ALA A 95 8.56 21.24 -6.70
N ASP A 96 9.33 20.55 -5.87
CA ASP A 96 10.80 20.68 -5.84
C ASP A 96 11.45 20.31 -7.18
N ALA A 97 10.90 19.30 -7.87
CA ALA A 97 11.38 18.92 -9.21
C ALA A 97 11.16 20.02 -10.26
N ILE A 98 10.13 20.87 -10.12
CA ILE A 98 9.95 22.06 -10.97
C ILE A 98 11.08 23.07 -10.69
N ALA A 99 11.33 23.39 -9.42
CA ALA A 99 12.37 24.33 -9.03
C ALA A 99 13.77 23.85 -9.49
N ASP A 100 14.05 22.55 -9.41
CA ASP A 100 15.26 21.95 -9.95
C ASP A 100 15.36 22.08 -11.47
N ALA A 101 14.25 21.89 -12.18
CA ALA A 101 14.22 22.06 -13.63
C ALA A 101 14.44 23.53 -14.03
N GLU A 102 13.88 24.48 -13.27
CA GLU A 102 14.13 25.92 -13.45
C GLU A 102 15.61 26.27 -13.25
N ARG A 103 16.22 25.78 -12.16
CA ARG A 103 17.66 25.94 -11.93
C ARG A 103 18.50 25.38 -13.09
N LYS A 104 18.10 24.22 -13.64
CA LYS A 104 18.78 23.64 -14.82
C LYS A 104 18.63 24.49 -16.08
N VAL A 105 17.51 25.19 -16.25
CA VAL A 105 17.36 26.18 -17.33
C VAL A 105 18.37 27.31 -17.17
N LEU A 106 18.55 27.83 -15.94
CA LEU A 106 19.53 28.88 -15.66
C LEU A 106 20.97 28.40 -15.93
N VAL A 107 21.33 27.19 -15.50
CA VAL A 107 22.65 26.59 -15.78
C VAL A 107 22.85 26.39 -17.29
N ALA A 108 21.84 25.93 -18.01
CA ALA A 108 21.93 25.77 -19.46
C ALA A 108 22.00 27.11 -20.20
N ALA A 109 21.40 28.18 -19.65
CA ALA A 109 21.51 29.53 -20.19
C ALA A 109 22.92 30.10 -19.98
N ASP A 110 23.53 29.86 -18.82
CA ASP A 110 24.91 30.25 -18.51
C ASP A 110 25.92 29.63 -19.48
N GLY A 111 25.70 28.36 -19.85
CA GLY A 111 26.52 27.65 -20.86
C GLY A 111 26.48 28.25 -22.27
N LEU A 112 25.58 29.21 -22.56
CA LEU A 112 25.61 29.97 -23.82
C LEU A 112 26.66 31.10 -23.80
N GLY A 113 27.22 31.40 -22.63
CA GLY A 113 28.22 32.43 -22.41
C GLY A 113 29.64 32.02 -22.81
N ALA A 114 30.59 32.90 -22.45
CA ALA A 114 32.02 32.60 -22.52
C ALA A 114 32.43 31.80 -21.28
N GLU A 115 33.33 30.83 -21.47
CA GLU A 115 33.87 30.00 -20.39
C GLU A 115 35.37 30.28 -20.24
N LEU A 116 35.86 30.37 -19.00
CA LEU A 116 37.28 30.49 -18.70
C LEU A 116 37.69 29.37 -17.75
N ASN A 117 38.53 28.47 -18.25
CA ASN A 117 39.03 27.32 -17.50
C ASN A 117 40.48 27.54 -17.09
N LEU A 118 40.78 27.30 -15.81
CA LEU A 118 42.13 27.25 -15.28
C LEU A 118 42.48 25.79 -14.96
N GLN A 119 43.48 25.27 -15.67
CA GLN A 119 43.98 23.91 -15.47
C GLN A 119 45.36 23.98 -14.82
N LEU A 120 45.51 23.35 -13.65
CA LEU A 120 46.77 23.21 -12.94
C LEU A 120 47.16 21.74 -12.92
N ASN A 121 48.32 21.41 -13.49
CA ASN A 121 48.83 20.05 -13.56
C ASN A 121 50.16 19.98 -12.84
N ALA A 122 50.29 19.04 -11.90
CA ALA A 122 51.55 18.76 -11.21
C ALA A 122 51.98 17.31 -11.52
N ASN A 123 53.09 17.11 -12.22
CA ASN A 123 53.57 15.78 -12.57
C ASN A 123 55.00 15.56 -12.07
N VAL A 124 55.16 14.68 -11.08
CA VAL A 124 56.45 14.35 -10.47
C VAL A 124 56.98 13.04 -11.07
N PRO A 125 58.06 13.06 -11.88
CA PRO A 125 58.62 11.85 -12.46
C PRO A 125 59.19 10.92 -11.38
N LEU A 126 58.94 9.61 -11.50
CA LEU A 126 59.39 8.62 -10.50
C LEU A 126 60.92 8.52 -10.37
N HIS A 127 61.66 8.91 -11.40
CA HIS A 127 63.13 8.92 -11.40
C HIS A 127 63.72 9.99 -10.47
N ASP A 128 63.00 11.09 -10.22
CA ASP A 128 63.43 12.21 -9.38
C ASP A 128 63.16 11.96 -7.87
N LEU A 129 62.56 10.82 -7.51
CA LEU A 129 62.31 10.44 -6.11
C LEU A 129 63.49 9.68 -5.45
N TYR A 130 64.49 9.25 -6.23
CA TYR A 130 65.58 8.37 -5.75
C TYR A 130 67.00 8.85 -6.09
N GLY A 131 67.17 10.07 -6.62
CA GLY A 131 68.47 10.65 -6.98
C GLY A 131 68.62 12.10 -6.51
N ASP A 132 69.86 12.55 -6.27
CA ASP A 132 70.26 13.88 -5.80
C ASP A 132 70.15 14.97 -6.89
N ASN A 133 69.05 14.95 -7.65
CA ASN A 133 68.72 15.94 -8.67
C ASN A 133 67.77 16.98 -8.06
N LYS A 134 68.18 18.24 -8.06
CA LYS A 134 67.33 19.36 -7.65
C LYS A 134 66.49 19.81 -8.83
N SER A 135 65.31 19.22 -9.00
CA SER A 135 64.32 19.67 -9.98
C SER A 135 63.69 20.99 -9.49
N ASP A 136 63.60 22.01 -10.35
CA ASP A 136 62.96 23.28 -10.01
C ASP A 136 61.44 23.12 -9.93
N LEU A 137 60.78 23.90 -9.08
CA LEU A 137 59.32 23.82 -8.85
C LEU A 137 58.49 23.98 -10.15
N GLY A 138 59.04 24.67 -11.15
CA GLY A 138 58.41 24.92 -12.44
C GLY A 138 58.45 23.74 -13.42
N ASP A 139 59.34 22.75 -13.22
CA ASP A 139 59.49 21.63 -14.15
C ASP A 139 58.37 20.58 -14.00
N PHE A 140 57.72 20.55 -12.84
CA PHE A 140 56.60 19.65 -12.59
C PHE A 140 55.24 20.35 -12.55
N LEU A 141 55.17 21.69 -12.43
CA LEU A 141 53.92 22.44 -12.32
C LEU A 141 53.60 23.20 -13.61
N MET A 142 52.52 22.81 -14.30
CA MET A 142 51.96 23.52 -15.45
C MET A 142 50.64 24.20 -15.09
N ALA A 143 50.48 25.45 -15.53
CA ALA A 143 49.21 26.18 -15.47
C ALA A 143 48.78 26.56 -16.89
N ALA A 144 47.54 26.24 -17.26
CA ALA A 144 46.94 26.59 -18.55
C ALA A 144 45.62 27.35 -18.32
N LEU A 145 45.44 28.44 -19.06
CA LEU A 145 44.18 29.18 -19.14
C LEU A 145 43.55 28.94 -20.50
N GLU A 146 42.31 28.47 -20.52
CA GLU A 146 41.54 28.21 -21.73
C GLU A 146 40.31 29.11 -21.74
N LEU A 147 40.21 29.99 -22.73
CA LEU A 147 39.08 30.90 -22.92
C LEU A 147 38.26 30.42 -24.13
N ASP A 148 37.01 30.06 -23.88
CA ASP A 148 36.06 29.68 -24.90
C ASP A 148 35.06 30.82 -25.15
N LEU A 149 35.03 31.32 -26.39
CA LEU A 149 34.22 32.48 -26.77
C LEU A 149 32.91 32.01 -27.44
N PRO A 150 31.76 32.66 -27.16
CA PRO A 150 30.44 32.23 -27.65
C PRO A 150 30.20 32.64 -29.12
N LEU A 151 30.99 32.09 -30.04
CA LEU A 151 30.90 32.39 -31.48
C LEU A 151 29.98 31.40 -32.21
N ASP A 152 30.02 30.11 -31.86
CA ASP A 152 29.11 29.07 -32.34
C ASP A 152 28.70 28.15 -31.18
N ARG A 153 27.41 28.13 -30.84
CA ARG A 153 26.86 27.48 -29.65
C ARG A 153 25.64 26.60 -29.97
N VAL A 154 25.60 25.98 -31.15
CA VAL A 154 24.43 25.20 -31.60
C VAL A 154 24.13 24.02 -30.66
N ALA A 155 25.15 23.36 -30.11
CA ALA A 155 24.96 22.26 -29.17
C ALA A 155 24.33 22.75 -27.86
N GLU A 156 24.82 23.84 -27.31
CA GLU A 156 24.39 24.48 -26.07
C GLU A 156 22.99 25.08 -26.23
N GLN A 157 22.66 25.66 -27.39
CA GLN A 157 21.29 26.06 -27.72
C GLN A 157 20.31 24.89 -27.67
N ASN A 158 20.72 23.71 -28.14
CA ASN A 158 19.90 22.51 -28.05
C ASN A 158 19.76 22.02 -26.60
N VAL A 159 20.81 22.13 -25.78
CA VAL A 159 20.76 21.84 -24.33
C VAL A 159 19.79 22.79 -23.63
N PHE A 160 19.88 24.09 -23.90
CA PHE A 160 18.97 25.10 -23.34
C PHE A 160 17.51 24.86 -23.76
N ARG A 161 17.25 24.58 -25.05
CA ARG A 161 15.91 24.22 -25.51
C ARG A 161 15.37 22.96 -24.83
N LYS A 162 16.20 21.94 -24.65
CA LYS A 162 15.81 20.72 -23.90
C LYS A 162 15.49 21.05 -22.45
N ALA A 163 16.28 21.89 -21.78
CA ALA A 163 16.02 22.31 -20.41
C ALA A 163 14.66 23.03 -20.27
N LEU A 164 14.33 23.93 -21.20
CA LEU A 164 13.02 24.60 -21.23
C LEU A 164 11.86 23.61 -21.42
N ILE A 165 12.00 22.66 -22.35
CA ILE A 165 11.00 21.61 -22.57
C ILE A 165 10.81 20.78 -21.30
N THR A 166 11.91 20.36 -20.65
CA THR A 166 11.86 19.62 -19.40
C THR A 166 11.18 20.42 -18.29
N PHE A 167 11.49 21.71 -18.13
CA PHE A 167 10.81 22.56 -17.16
C PHE A 167 9.29 22.61 -17.40
N SER A 168 8.84 22.83 -18.64
CA SER A 168 7.41 22.79 -18.96
C SER A 168 6.79 21.39 -18.78
N GLN A 169 7.55 20.31 -18.99
CA GLN A 169 7.10 18.95 -18.68
C GLN A 169 6.89 18.77 -17.17
N ARG A 170 7.83 19.22 -16.34
CA ARG A 170 7.72 19.13 -14.86
C ARG A 170 6.52 19.90 -14.33
N GLN A 171 6.22 21.07 -14.89
CA GLN A 171 5.00 21.82 -14.52
C GLN A 171 3.74 21.02 -14.80
N ARG A 172 3.60 20.45 -16.00
CA ARG A 172 2.44 19.62 -16.35
C ARG A 172 2.35 18.33 -15.54
N GLU A 173 3.51 17.72 -15.22
CA GLU A 173 3.58 16.55 -14.35
C GLU A 173 3.07 16.88 -12.94
N HIS A 174 3.40 18.06 -12.40
CA HIS A 174 2.90 18.51 -11.10
C HIS A 174 1.40 18.81 -11.11
N GLU A 175 0.90 19.49 -12.14
CA GLU A 175 -0.54 19.74 -12.32
C GLU A 175 -1.32 18.41 -12.38
N LEU A 176 -0.85 17.46 -13.19
CA LEU A 176 -1.44 16.13 -13.28
C LEU A 176 -1.37 15.40 -11.94
N ALA A 177 -0.24 15.47 -11.23
CA ALA A 177 -0.08 14.85 -9.92
C ALA A 177 -1.10 15.42 -8.92
N ALA A 178 -1.31 16.75 -8.90
CA ALA A 178 -2.29 17.37 -8.03
C ALA A 178 -3.72 16.88 -8.32
N ASP A 179 -4.10 16.76 -9.60
CA ASP A 179 -5.39 16.23 -10.02
C ASP A 179 -5.56 14.75 -9.65
N THR A 180 -4.51 13.93 -9.86
CA THR A 180 -4.49 12.52 -9.47
C THR A 180 -4.64 12.36 -7.96
N VAL A 181 -3.88 13.12 -7.16
CA VAL A 181 -4.00 13.13 -5.70
C VAL A 181 -5.41 13.51 -5.27
N ALA A 182 -5.99 14.56 -5.87
CA ALA A 182 -7.36 14.96 -5.53
C ALA A 182 -8.37 13.84 -5.82
N LEU A 183 -8.22 13.12 -6.93
CA LEU A 183 -9.07 11.97 -7.27
C LEU A 183 -8.87 10.80 -6.28
N GLU A 184 -7.62 10.45 -5.98
CA GLU A 184 -7.28 9.37 -5.03
C GLU A 184 -7.89 9.65 -3.65
N VAL A 185 -7.76 10.87 -3.14
CA VAL A 185 -8.31 11.25 -1.84
C VAL A 185 -9.84 11.22 -1.84
N ARG A 186 -10.49 11.68 -2.92
CA ARG A 186 -11.94 11.58 -3.05
C ARG A 186 -12.41 10.13 -3.06
N GLN A 187 -11.70 9.26 -3.78
CA GLN A 187 -12.05 7.85 -3.84
C GLN A 187 -11.88 7.20 -2.46
N ALA A 188 -10.76 7.41 -1.79
CA ALA A 188 -10.51 6.89 -0.45
C ALA A 188 -11.55 7.38 0.57
N TYR A 189 -11.98 8.65 0.48
CA TYR A 189 -13.07 9.17 1.31
C TYR A 189 -14.39 8.43 1.06
N ARG A 190 -14.75 8.21 -0.21
CA ARG A 190 -15.98 7.49 -0.56
C ARG A 190 -15.93 6.03 -0.13
N ASP A 191 -14.79 5.38 -0.30
CA ASP A 191 -14.55 4.01 0.14
C ASP A 191 -14.69 3.90 1.66
N LEU A 192 -14.17 4.87 2.41
CA LEU A 192 -14.32 4.94 3.87
C LEU A 192 -15.78 5.11 4.30
N VAL A 193 -16.53 5.98 3.62
CA VAL A 193 -17.98 6.18 3.88
C VAL A 193 -18.77 4.91 3.54
N GLU A 194 -18.48 4.28 2.40
CA GLU A 194 -19.10 3.01 2.01
C GLU A 194 -18.81 1.91 3.03
N ALA A 195 -17.54 1.77 3.46
CA ALA A 195 -17.14 0.78 4.43
C ALA A 195 -17.87 0.97 5.77
N ALA A 196 -18.07 2.22 6.21
CA ALA A 196 -18.84 2.53 7.41
C ALA A 196 -20.30 2.06 7.31
N GLU A 197 -20.97 2.40 6.20
CA GLU A 197 -22.35 2.00 5.95
C GLU A 197 -22.48 0.46 5.82
N ARG A 198 -21.54 -0.16 5.11
CA ARG A 198 -21.49 -1.62 4.93
C ARG A 198 -21.34 -2.35 6.26
N TYR A 199 -20.48 -1.86 7.16
CA TYR A 199 -20.36 -2.39 8.50
C TYR A 199 -21.68 -2.31 9.27
N ASN A 200 -22.37 -1.17 9.25
CA ASN A 200 -23.65 -1.01 9.94
C ASN A 200 -24.69 -2.04 9.44
N VAL A 201 -24.84 -2.17 8.11
CA VAL A 201 -25.76 -3.16 7.51
C VAL A 201 -25.40 -4.59 7.92
N LEU A 202 -24.11 -4.95 7.90
CA LEU A 202 -23.67 -6.31 8.20
C LEU A 202 -23.71 -6.63 9.70
N SER A 203 -23.50 -5.65 10.57
CA SER A 203 -23.68 -5.80 12.01
C SER A 203 -25.15 -6.05 12.40
N GLU A 204 -26.09 -5.38 11.72
CA GLU A 204 -27.52 -5.64 11.88
C GLU A 204 -27.91 -7.01 11.32
N SER A 205 -27.36 -7.36 10.15
CA SER A 205 -27.53 -8.69 9.55
C SER A 205 -27.07 -9.81 10.48
N LEU A 206 -25.90 -9.66 11.10
CA LEU A 206 -25.38 -10.58 12.12
C LEU A 206 -26.33 -10.69 13.32
N THR A 207 -26.80 -9.56 13.84
CA THR A 207 -27.75 -9.54 14.95
C THR A 207 -29.06 -10.27 14.60
N LEU A 208 -29.55 -10.12 13.37
CA LEU A 208 -30.73 -10.81 12.85
C LEU A 208 -30.47 -12.31 12.70
N ALA A 209 -29.34 -12.71 12.14
CA ALA A 209 -28.95 -14.12 11.98
C ALA A 209 -28.83 -14.83 13.34
N GLN A 210 -28.24 -14.17 14.34
CA GLN A 210 -28.17 -14.67 15.72
C GLN A 210 -29.57 -14.92 16.30
N LYS A 211 -30.50 -13.96 16.13
CA LYS A 211 -31.89 -14.11 16.57
C LYS A 211 -32.58 -15.29 15.86
N ARG A 212 -32.38 -15.44 14.54
CA ARG A 212 -32.93 -16.55 13.75
C ARG A 212 -32.41 -17.90 14.21
N PHE A 213 -31.10 -18.03 14.44
CA PHE A 213 -30.49 -19.26 14.94
C PHE A 213 -31.07 -19.63 16.32
N ARG A 214 -31.08 -18.68 17.28
CA ARG A 214 -31.63 -18.91 18.63
C ARG A 214 -33.10 -19.34 18.59
N ASN A 215 -33.93 -18.66 17.80
CA ASN A 215 -35.35 -18.99 17.67
C ASN A 215 -35.56 -20.37 17.03
N THR A 216 -34.79 -20.69 15.98
CA THR A 216 -34.91 -21.98 15.29
C THR A 216 -34.44 -23.14 16.18
N LEU A 217 -33.37 -22.92 16.96
CA LEU A 217 -32.89 -23.87 17.96
C LEU A 217 -33.95 -24.12 19.04
N LEU A 218 -34.62 -23.07 19.53
CA LEU A 218 -35.71 -23.19 20.49
C LEU A 218 -36.89 -23.99 19.90
N LEU A 219 -37.27 -23.73 18.65
CA LEU A 219 -38.32 -24.50 17.97
C LEU A 219 -37.95 -25.98 17.82
N LEU A 220 -36.68 -26.30 17.58
CA LEU A 220 -36.21 -27.68 17.52
C LEU A 220 -36.39 -28.39 18.87
N GLN A 221 -36.10 -27.71 19.99
CA GLN A 221 -36.29 -28.27 21.34
C GLN A 221 -37.75 -28.65 21.61
N TYR A 222 -38.71 -27.91 21.04
CA TYR A 222 -40.13 -28.22 21.12
C TYR A 222 -40.65 -29.11 19.97
N GLY A 223 -39.76 -29.67 19.13
CA GLY A 223 -40.13 -30.50 17.98
C GLY A 223 -40.87 -29.76 16.87
N ARG A 224 -40.82 -28.42 16.85
CA ARG A 224 -41.49 -27.53 15.88
C ARG A 224 -40.58 -27.08 14.72
N ALA A 225 -39.30 -27.41 14.76
CA ALA A 225 -38.36 -27.24 13.65
C ALA A 225 -37.60 -28.53 13.38
N SER A 226 -37.14 -28.73 12.15
CA SER A 226 -36.29 -29.86 11.79
C SER A 226 -34.81 -29.54 12.01
N SER A 227 -33.98 -30.55 12.22
CA SER A 227 -32.53 -30.39 12.36
C SER A 227 -31.90 -29.67 11.17
N ARG A 228 -32.41 -29.92 9.95
CA ARG A 228 -31.97 -29.21 8.74
C ARG A 228 -32.21 -27.71 8.82
N ARG A 229 -33.35 -27.25 9.38
CA ARG A 229 -33.59 -25.80 9.54
C ARG A 229 -32.60 -25.16 10.51
N VAL A 230 -32.20 -25.89 11.56
CA VAL A 230 -31.20 -25.40 12.51
C VAL A 230 -29.81 -25.35 11.87
N LEU A 231 -29.44 -26.36 11.08
CA LEU A 231 -28.18 -26.35 10.31
C LEU A 231 -28.12 -25.14 9.38
N ASN A 232 -29.14 -24.93 8.54
CA ASN A 232 -29.19 -23.77 7.65
C ASN A 232 -29.10 -22.44 8.43
N ALA A 233 -29.80 -22.32 9.56
CA ALA A 233 -29.74 -21.11 10.37
C ALA A 233 -28.37 -20.91 11.07
N HIS A 234 -27.62 -21.99 11.28
CA HIS A 234 -26.25 -21.95 11.79
C HIS A 234 -25.28 -21.49 10.69
N ASP A 235 -25.43 -22.01 9.47
CA ASP A 235 -24.61 -21.61 8.33
C ASP A 235 -24.84 -20.12 7.98
N ASP A 236 -26.11 -19.68 7.94
CA ASP A 236 -26.46 -18.25 7.77
C ASP A 236 -25.81 -17.36 8.85
N LEU A 237 -25.70 -17.85 10.09
CA LEU A 237 -25.05 -17.14 11.18
C LEU A 237 -23.53 -17.07 10.97
N PHE A 238 -22.90 -18.17 10.58
CA PHE A 238 -21.48 -18.22 10.31
C PHE A 238 -21.08 -17.28 9.16
N ASP A 239 -21.86 -17.28 8.07
CA ASP A 239 -21.65 -16.36 6.94
C ASP A 239 -21.81 -14.90 7.36
N ALA A 240 -22.83 -14.58 8.18
CA ALA A 240 -23.02 -13.24 8.70
C ALA A 240 -21.91 -12.80 9.67
N GLN A 241 -21.36 -13.72 10.47
CA GLN A 241 -20.21 -13.46 11.34
C GLN A 241 -18.97 -13.10 10.52
N ASN A 242 -18.66 -13.88 9.49
CA ASN A 242 -17.52 -13.61 8.62
C ASN A 242 -17.68 -12.28 7.90
N ALA A 243 -18.86 -12.02 7.29
CA ALA A 243 -19.12 -10.78 6.57
C ALA A 243 -19.03 -9.54 7.46
N ALA A 244 -19.57 -9.60 8.69
CA ALA A 244 -19.50 -8.48 9.63
C ALA A 244 -18.07 -8.26 10.15
N THR A 245 -17.30 -9.33 10.36
CA THR A 245 -15.89 -9.26 10.75
C THR A 245 -15.03 -8.66 9.64
N GLU A 246 -15.24 -9.08 8.39
CA GLU A 246 -14.57 -8.52 7.21
C GLU A 246 -14.89 -7.02 7.07
N ALA A 247 -16.16 -6.63 7.26
CA ALA A 247 -16.56 -5.23 7.19
C ALA A 247 -15.98 -4.37 8.32
N LEU A 248 -15.83 -4.93 9.52
CA LEU A 248 -15.13 -4.27 10.63
C LEU A 248 -13.67 -4.00 10.25
N VAL A 249 -12.95 -5.05 9.83
CA VAL A 249 -11.53 -4.98 9.48
C VAL A 249 -11.27 -4.06 8.28
N ASN A 250 -12.13 -4.07 7.26
CA ASN A 250 -11.96 -3.24 6.06
C ASN A 250 -12.10 -1.74 6.34
N TYR A 251 -12.82 -1.36 7.39
CA TYR A 251 -13.01 0.04 7.75
C TYR A 251 -11.94 0.57 8.71
N THR A 252 -11.50 -0.28 9.66
CA THR A 252 -10.51 0.07 10.70
C THR A 252 -9.10 0.21 10.13
#